data_AF-A0A0R2ZP59-F1
#
_entry.id   AF-A0A0R2ZP59-F1
#
_cell.length_a   1.000
_cell.length_b   1.000
_cell.length_c   1.000
_cell.angle_alpha   90.00
_cell.angle_beta   90.00
_cell.angle_gamma   90.00
#
_symmetry.space_group_name_H-M   'P 1'
#
loop_
_entity.id
_entity.type
_entity.pdbx_description
1 polymer ?
#
loop_
_entity_poly.entity_id
_entity_poly.type
_entity_poly.pdbx_seq_one_letter_code
_entity_poly.pdbx_strand_id
1 'polypeptide(L)'
;MHLSSMPLAFCAIFTCISFAAQAETQKEKDLHCAAYYELLSVAGDQPDISRKLSSKAFYALLVHAGDTPQAQDEVAQKLVDLRNEIPGPMTPTGTAKLREKYDAECKVLLKAAWCEAYKDPGACQG
;
A
#
# COMPACT_ATOMS: atom_id res chain seq x y z
N MET A 1 -63.49 2.22 12.38
CA MET A 1 -62.32 3.04 12.02
C MET A 1 -61.18 2.09 11.72
N HIS A 2 -60.91 1.87 10.43
CA HIS A 2 -59.72 1.17 9.94
C HIS A 2 -58.58 2.19 9.89
N LEU A 3 -57.43 1.88 10.49
CA LEU A 3 -56.16 2.57 10.19
C LEU A 3 -55.08 1.52 9.95
N SER A 4 -54.41 1.74 8.82
CA SER A 4 -53.64 0.80 8.04
C SER A 4 -52.28 0.43 8.63
N SER A 5 -51.88 -0.78 8.26
CA SER A 5 -50.52 -1.29 8.10
C SER A 5 -49.63 -0.42 7.19
N MET A 6 -48.31 -0.36 7.49
CA MET A 6 -47.12 -0.36 6.61
C MET A 6 -45.96 0.51 7.16
N PRO A 7 -44.68 0.27 6.81
CA PRO A 7 -43.89 -0.91 7.19
C PRO A 7 -42.48 -0.54 7.73
N LEU A 8 -41.97 -1.35 8.66
CA LEU A 8 -40.55 -1.40 9.01
C LEU A 8 -39.77 -2.08 7.88
N ALA A 9 -39.29 -1.32 6.89
CA ALA A 9 -38.40 -1.86 5.86
C ALA A 9 -37.60 -0.74 5.14
N PHE A 10 -36.72 -0.05 5.86
CA PHE A 10 -35.71 0.84 5.25
C PHE A 10 -34.40 0.74 6.02
N CYS A 11 -33.66 -0.38 5.92
CA CYS A 11 -32.31 -0.45 6.49
C CYS A 11 -31.40 -1.57 5.92
N ALA A 12 -31.49 -1.91 4.64
CA ALA A 12 -30.65 -2.99 4.08
C ALA A 12 -30.13 -2.77 2.65
N ILE A 13 -29.87 -1.52 2.24
CA ILE A 13 -29.33 -1.25 0.88
C ILE A 13 -28.01 -0.47 0.90
N PHE A 14 -27.54 0.04 2.04
CA PHE A 14 -26.34 0.88 2.09
C PHE A 14 -25.00 0.15 2.31
N THR A 15 -24.99 -1.15 2.56
CA THR A 15 -23.77 -1.87 2.98
C THR A 15 -22.95 -2.48 1.84
N CYS A 16 -23.45 -2.56 0.61
CA CYS A 16 -22.72 -3.25 -0.47
C CYS A 16 -21.77 -2.35 -1.27
N ILE A 17 -21.95 -1.02 -1.25
CA ILE A 17 -21.12 -0.10 -2.06
C ILE A 17 -19.76 0.18 -1.37
N SER A 18 -19.68 0.07 -0.04
CA SER A 18 -18.49 0.42 0.73
C SER A 18 -17.31 -0.54 0.51
N PHE A 19 -17.57 -1.84 0.32
CA PHE A 19 -16.50 -2.83 0.24
C PHE A 19 -15.66 -2.74 -1.04
N ALA A 20 -16.30 -2.52 -2.19
CA ALA A 20 -15.58 -2.40 -3.47
C ALA A 20 -14.72 -1.12 -3.51
N ALA A 21 -15.27 0.01 -3.06
CA ALA A 21 -14.53 1.26 -2.96
C ALA A 21 -13.40 1.20 -1.91
N GLN A 22 -13.61 0.52 -0.78
CA GLN A 22 -12.55 0.32 0.22
C GLN A 22 -11.45 -0.63 -0.29
N ALA A 23 -11.78 -1.64 -1.10
CA ALA A 23 -10.79 -2.53 -1.70
C ALA A 23 -9.97 -1.83 -2.79
N GLU A 24 -10.62 -1.02 -3.62
CA GLU A 24 -9.95 -0.22 -4.66
C GLU A 24 -8.99 0.81 -4.04
N THR A 25 -9.42 1.47 -2.95
CA THR A 25 -8.54 2.39 -2.21
C THR A 25 -7.42 1.68 -1.46
N GLN A 26 -7.63 0.48 -0.95
CA GLN A 26 -6.57 -0.31 -0.31
C GLN A 26 -5.51 -0.73 -1.33
N LYS A 27 -5.95 -1.28 -2.47
CA LYS A 27 -5.04 -1.65 -3.56
C LYS A 27 -4.20 -0.45 -4.03
N GLU A 28 -4.81 0.71 -4.20
CA GLU A 28 -4.08 1.91 -4.62
C GLU A 28 -2.98 2.30 -3.63
N LYS A 29 -3.28 2.22 -2.32
CA LYS A 29 -2.31 2.49 -1.25
C LYS A 29 -1.18 1.48 -1.22
N ASP A 30 -1.50 0.20 -1.39
CA ASP A 30 -0.49 -0.86 -1.43
C ASP A 30 0.46 -0.65 -2.61
N LEU A 31 -0.06 -0.32 -3.79
CA LEU A 31 0.75 -0.02 -4.97
C LEU A 31 1.62 1.24 -4.77
N HIS A 32 1.11 2.26 -4.09
CA HIS A 32 1.90 3.43 -3.72
C HIS A 32 3.05 3.07 -2.78
N CYS A 33 2.76 2.31 -1.72
CA CYS A 33 3.78 1.87 -0.78
C CYS A 33 4.75 0.86 -1.40
N ALA A 34 4.32 0.06 -2.37
CA ALA A 34 5.20 -0.81 -3.15
C ALA A 34 6.22 0.03 -3.93
N ALA A 35 5.75 1.06 -4.66
CA ALA A 35 6.62 2.00 -5.37
C ALA A 35 7.57 2.75 -4.43
N TYR A 36 7.09 3.15 -3.26
CA TYR A 36 7.91 3.78 -2.22
C TYR A 36 9.07 2.89 -1.76
N TYR A 37 8.80 1.64 -1.39
CA TYR A 37 9.85 0.73 -0.96
C TYR A 37 10.79 0.35 -2.10
N GLU A 38 10.31 0.27 -3.34
CA GLU A 38 11.18 0.06 -4.50
C GLU A 38 12.12 1.25 -4.69
N LEU A 39 11.60 2.48 -4.55
CA LEU A 39 12.42 3.68 -4.61
C LEU A 39 13.52 3.67 -3.55
N LEU A 40 13.19 3.30 -2.30
CA LEU A 40 14.20 3.16 -1.24
C LEU A 40 15.24 2.11 -1.59
N SER A 41 14.84 1.01 -2.23
CA SER A 41 15.73 -0.05 -2.72
C SER A 41 16.72 0.48 -3.76
N VAL A 42 16.27 1.34 -4.68
CA VAL A 42 17.12 2.03 -5.67
C VAL A 42 18.07 3.02 -4.99
N ALA A 43 17.62 3.74 -3.97
CA ALA A 43 18.45 4.66 -3.19
C ALA A 43 19.53 3.97 -2.36
N GLY A 44 19.42 2.66 -2.14
CA GLY A 44 20.37 1.87 -1.37
C GLY A 44 19.95 1.67 0.08
N ASP A 45 20.91 1.28 0.92
CA ASP A 45 20.64 1.06 2.35
C ASP A 45 20.22 2.36 3.02
N GLN A 46 19.07 2.31 3.70
CA GLN A 46 18.58 3.37 4.56
C GLN A 46 19.04 3.14 6.00
N PRO A 47 19.04 4.17 6.87
CA PRO A 47 19.46 4.03 8.27
C PRO A 47 18.81 2.89 9.07
N ASP A 48 17.55 2.55 8.78
CA ASP A 48 16.72 1.57 9.51
C ASP A 48 16.19 0.43 8.62
N ILE A 49 16.46 0.44 7.31
CA ILE A 49 16.05 -0.64 6.40
C ILE A 49 17.11 -0.84 5.31
N SER A 50 17.60 -2.08 5.20
CA SER A 50 18.53 -2.44 4.12
C SER A 50 17.83 -2.42 2.76
N ARG A 51 18.57 -2.16 1.69
CA ARG A 51 18.13 -2.27 0.30
C ARG A 51 17.41 -3.60 0.06
N LYS A 52 17.96 -4.71 0.56
CA LYS A 52 17.38 -6.05 0.41
C LYS A 52 16.00 -6.15 1.08
N LEU A 53 15.83 -5.57 2.26
CA LEU A 53 14.55 -5.54 2.94
C LEU A 53 13.56 -4.61 2.24
N SER A 54 14.01 -3.47 1.71
CA SER A 54 13.17 -2.59 0.89
C SER A 54 12.66 -3.31 -0.36
N SER A 55 13.51 -4.04 -1.10
CA SER A 55 13.04 -4.82 -2.26
C SER A 55 12.04 -5.91 -1.86
N LYS A 56 12.22 -6.55 -0.70
CA LYS A 56 11.25 -7.53 -0.18
C LYS A 56 9.92 -6.88 0.19
N ALA A 57 9.96 -5.65 0.73
CA ALA A 57 8.79 -4.89 1.12
C ALA A 57 7.97 -4.45 -0.10
N PHE A 58 8.65 -3.95 -1.14
CA PHE A 58 8.06 -3.72 -2.45
C PHE A 58 7.29 -4.96 -2.94
N TYR A 59 7.96 -6.12 -2.98
CA TYR A 59 7.33 -7.33 -3.48
C TYR A 59 6.13 -7.77 -2.63
N ALA A 60 6.22 -7.66 -1.31
CA ALA A 60 5.11 -8.02 -0.43
C ALA A 60 3.84 -7.22 -0.73
N LEU A 61 3.99 -5.91 -0.88
CA LEU A 61 2.87 -5.00 -1.18
C LEU A 61 2.32 -5.20 -2.59
N LEU A 62 3.18 -5.49 -3.57
CA LEU A 62 2.74 -5.83 -4.92
C LEU A 62 1.91 -7.12 -4.95
N VAL A 63 2.34 -8.15 -4.22
CA VAL A 63 1.60 -9.42 -4.07
C VAL A 63 0.26 -9.17 -3.39
N HIS A 64 0.23 -8.41 -2.30
CA HIS A 64 -1.02 -8.05 -1.59
C HIS A 64 -1.97 -7.24 -2.49
N ALA A 65 -1.44 -6.43 -3.40
CA ALA A 65 -2.23 -5.73 -4.43
C ALA A 65 -2.64 -6.61 -5.63
N GLY A 66 -2.24 -7.88 -5.65
CA GLY A 66 -2.64 -8.91 -6.61
C GLY A 66 -1.63 -9.25 -7.72
N ASP A 67 -0.45 -8.63 -7.75
CA ASP A 67 0.66 -8.87 -8.70
C ASP A 67 0.22 -9.19 -10.14
N THR A 68 -0.49 -8.25 -10.76
CA THR A 68 -0.88 -8.33 -12.17
C THR A 68 0.00 -7.43 -13.03
N PRO A 69 0.09 -7.63 -14.35
CA PRO A 69 0.82 -6.72 -15.25
C PRO A 69 0.38 -5.26 -15.07
N GLN A 70 -0.93 -5.02 -14.94
CA GLN A 70 -1.47 -3.69 -14.68
C GLN A 70 -1.00 -3.11 -13.34
N ALA A 71 -0.96 -3.92 -12.27
CA ALA A 71 -0.44 -3.48 -10.98
C ALA A 71 1.05 -3.10 -11.06
N GLN A 72 1.84 -3.84 -11.85
CA GLN A 72 3.25 -3.51 -12.08
C GLN A 72 3.42 -2.20 -12.86
N ASP A 73 2.60 -1.95 -13.89
CA ASP A 73 2.59 -0.68 -14.62
C ASP A 73 2.21 0.49 -13.71
N GLU A 74 1.22 0.30 -12.83
CA GLU A 74 0.81 1.31 -11.84
C GLU A 74 1.93 1.60 -10.82
N VAL A 75 2.66 0.59 -10.35
CA VAL A 75 3.85 0.80 -9.51
C VAL A 75 4.92 1.58 -10.26
N ALA A 76 5.19 1.24 -11.52
CA ALA A 76 6.19 1.92 -12.33
C ALA A 76 5.83 3.42 -12.51
N GLN A 77 4.56 3.73 -12.75
CA GLN A 77 4.09 5.11 -12.83
C GLN A 77 4.27 5.83 -11.48
N LYS A 78 3.84 5.23 -10.37
CA LYS A 78 3.99 5.81 -9.04
C LYS A 78 5.47 5.99 -8.65
N LEU A 79 6.36 5.12 -9.12
CA LEU A 79 7.80 5.26 -8.92
C LEU A 79 8.35 6.52 -9.61
N VAL A 80 7.90 6.81 -10.83
CA VAL A 80 8.23 8.05 -11.56
C VAL A 80 7.70 9.27 -10.79
N ASP A 81 6.47 9.21 -10.30
CA ASP A 81 5.86 10.30 -9.56
C ASP A 81 6.63 10.59 -8.26
N LEU A 82 6.96 9.55 -7.49
CA LEU A 82 7.77 9.67 -6.27
C LEU A 82 9.19 10.15 -6.56
N ARG A 83 9.80 9.72 -7.68
CA ARG A 83 11.12 10.20 -8.09
C ARG A 83 11.12 11.71 -8.32
N ASN A 84 10.06 12.24 -8.91
CA ASN A 84 9.92 13.67 -9.18
C ASN A 84 9.81 14.52 -7.90
N GLU A 85 9.44 13.91 -6.76
CA GLU A 85 9.45 14.57 -5.45
C GLU A 85 10.88 14.73 -4.85
N ILE A 86 11.88 14.01 -5.38
CA ILE A 86 13.27 14.04 -4.87
C ILE A 86 14.12 15.03 -5.67
N PRO A 87 14.55 16.16 -5.08
CA PRO A 87 15.52 17.03 -5.71
C PRO A 87 16.92 16.39 -5.64
N GLY A 88 17.46 16.01 -6.81
CA GLY A 88 18.85 15.56 -6.93
C GLY A 88 19.03 14.02 -6.96
N PRO A 89 20.15 13.50 -6.44
CA PRO A 89 20.54 12.10 -6.62
C PRO A 89 19.72 11.15 -5.75
N MET A 90 19.50 9.94 -6.27
CA MET A 90 18.80 8.87 -5.56
C MET A 90 19.71 8.26 -4.50
N THR A 91 19.65 8.82 -3.30
CA THR A 91 20.49 8.49 -2.15
C THR A 91 19.63 8.52 -0.88
N PRO A 92 20.07 7.89 0.23
CA PRO A 92 19.32 7.92 1.49
C PRO A 92 18.98 9.35 1.94
N THR A 93 19.94 10.27 1.83
CA THR A 93 19.73 11.70 2.13
C THR A 93 18.71 12.34 1.21
N GLY A 94 18.75 12.03 -0.10
CA GLY A 94 17.78 12.54 -1.07
C GLY A 94 16.36 12.07 -0.78
N THR A 95 16.19 10.85 -0.25
CA THR A 95 14.88 10.28 0.08
C THR A 95 14.29 10.76 1.40
N ALA A 96 15.02 11.52 2.23
CA ALA A 96 14.60 11.84 3.61
C ALA A 96 13.19 12.47 3.70
N LYS A 97 12.84 13.40 2.81
CA LYS A 97 11.50 14.01 2.79
C LYS A 97 10.38 13.04 2.42
N LEU A 98 10.64 12.12 1.49
CA LEU A 98 9.68 11.05 1.18
C LEU A 98 9.48 10.15 2.38
N ARG A 99 10.56 9.85 3.09
CA ARG A 99 10.52 9.02 4.29
C ARG A 99 9.68 9.65 5.39
N GLU A 100 9.86 10.94 5.65
CA GLU A 100 9.03 11.70 6.59
C GLU A 100 7.53 11.63 6.24
N LYS A 101 7.19 11.61 4.95
CA LYS A 101 5.81 11.59 4.45
C LYS A 101 5.16 10.21 4.51
N TYR A 102 5.90 9.15 4.16
CA TYR A 102 5.29 7.84 3.84
C TYR A 102 5.68 6.71 4.79
N ASP A 103 6.74 6.83 5.61
CA ASP A 103 7.19 5.71 6.45
C ASP A 103 6.08 5.20 7.39
N ALA A 104 5.32 6.10 8.02
CA ALA A 104 4.31 5.71 9.00
C ALA A 104 3.17 4.91 8.37
N GLU A 105 2.62 5.39 7.25
CA GLU A 105 1.53 4.69 6.55
C GLU A 105 2.02 3.39 5.93
N CYS A 106 3.14 3.42 5.21
CA CYS A 106 3.63 2.26 4.48
C CYS A 106 4.14 1.14 5.41
N LYS A 107 4.67 1.47 6.59
CA LYS A 107 5.03 0.44 7.60
C LYS A 107 3.80 -0.31 8.11
N VAL A 108 2.66 0.37 8.28
CA VAL A 108 1.41 -0.27 8.73
C VAL A 108 0.87 -1.23 7.66
N LEU A 109 0.83 -0.78 6.39
CA LEU A 109 0.37 -1.61 5.29
C LEU A 109 1.30 -2.79 5.02
N LEU A 110 2.61 -2.56 5.11
CA LEU A 110 3.61 -3.59 4.93
C LEU A 110 3.39 -4.77 5.89
N LYS A 111 3.04 -4.49 7.14
CA LYS A 111 2.81 -5.54 8.14
C LYS A 111 1.70 -6.51 7.74
N ALA A 112 0.62 -6.00 7.14
CA ALA A 112 -0.47 -6.82 6.63
C ALA A 112 0.00 -7.64 5.40
N ALA A 113 0.66 -6.98 4.45
CA ALA A 113 1.12 -7.59 3.19
C ALA A 113 2.21 -8.65 3.39
N TRP A 114 3.10 -8.47 4.36
CA TRP A 114 4.27 -9.33 4.55
C TRP A 114 3.90 -10.78 4.88
N CYS A 115 2.84 -10.96 5.68
CA CYS A 115 2.34 -12.28 6.04
C CYS A 115 1.82 -13.06 4.82
N GLU A 116 1.13 -12.37 3.92
CA GLU A 116 0.57 -12.97 2.70
C GLU A 116 1.68 -13.42 1.75
N ALA A 117 2.66 -12.54 1.52
CA ALA A 117 3.71 -12.78 0.54
C ALA A 117 4.72 -13.87 0.96
N TYR A 118 5.06 -13.97 2.25
CA TYR A 118 6.16 -14.83 2.70
C TYR A 118 5.76 -16.05 3.54
N LYS A 119 4.47 -16.21 3.91
CA LYS A 119 3.91 -17.40 4.58
C LYS A 119 4.71 -17.93 5.79
N ASP A 120 5.50 -17.07 6.43
CA ASP A 120 6.34 -17.41 7.58
C ASP A 120 5.73 -16.77 8.83
N PRO A 121 5.34 -17.57 9.86
CA PRO A 121 4.75 -17.05 11.10
C PRO A 121 5.67 -16.08 11.85
N GLY A 122 7.00 -16.20 11.71
CA GLY A 122 7.96 -15.27 12.31
C GLY A 122 8.05 -13.94 11.55
N ALA A 123 7.57 -13.90 10.31
CA ALA A 123 7.65 -12.75 9.43
C ALA A 123 6.55 -11.70 9.72
N CYS A 124 5.50 -12.07 10.47
CA CYS A 124 4.40 -11.18 10.86
C CYS A 124 4.71 -10.28 12.07
N GLN A 125 5.90 -10.39 12.68
CA GLN A 125 6.30 -9.68 13.90
C GLN A 125 7.28 -8.52 13.66
N GLY A 126 7.29 -7.95 12.46
CA GLY A 126 7.94 -6.65 12.20
C GLY A 126 7.34 -5.52 13.03
#